data_AF-A0A179UYS8-F1
#
_entry.id   AF-A0A179UYS8-F1
#
_cell.length_a   1.000
_cell.length_b   1.000
_cell.length_c   1.000
_cell.angle_alpha   90.00
_cell.angle_beta   90.00
_cell.angle_gamma   90.00
#
_symmetry.space_group_name_H-M   'P 1'
#
loop_
_entity.id
_entity.type
_entity.pdbx_description
1 polymer ?
#
loop_
_entity_poly.entity_id
_entity_poly.type
_entity_poly.pdbx_seq_one_letter_code
_entity_poly.pdbx_strand_id
1 'polypeptide(L)'
;MDPPSTYLPKPPVPYVEGWVFTAHSHIPPPPTRVTKDYCRNFQTGRAERRQLLSVEQCLRHPPLPGSIGSCTVDLKILNLLRVGDGCNAQVFTVKVLKTRPNPRCFQSTRKLVAEIYDPLYFNDEEGFINPFLCVDKHYTHETHAYGVLSKLQGEQVPRFYRSYSLLNIPVEQSEIRTVRLILVDYIPGI
;
A
#
# COMPACT_ATOMS: atom_id res chain seq x y z
N MET A 1 19.50 2.06 -33.51
CA MET A 1 19.54 1.95 -32.04
C MET A 1 18.11 1.97 -31.58
N ASP A 2 17.58 0.83 -31.17
CA ASP A 2 16.25 0.78 -30.56
C ASP A 2 16.30 1.48 -29.21
N PRO A 3 15.28 2.28 -28.82
CA PRO A 3 15.24 2.85 -27.49
C PRO A 3 15.12 1.70 -26.48
N PRO A 4 15.84 1.74 -25.33
CA PRO A 4 15.67 0.72 -24.31
C PRO A 4 14.23 0.81 -23.79
N SER A 5 13.43 -0.23 -24.01
CA SER A 5 12.09 -0.38 -23.46
C SER A 5 12.15 -0.25 -21.93
N THR A 6 11.83 0.93 -21.42
CA THR A 6 11.84 1.29 -19.99
C THR A 6 10.68 0.70 -19.19
N TYR A 7 9.79 -0.05 -19.86
CA TYR A 7 8.71 -0.81 -19.23
C TYR A 7 9.16 -2.24 -18.96
N LEU A 8 9.52 -2.53 -17.71
CA LEU A 8 9.56 -3.92 -17.24
C LEU A 8 8.12 -4.46 -17.30
N PRO A 9 7.89 -5.65 -17.87
CA PRO A 9 6.55 -6.24 -17.90
C PRO A 9 6.06 -6.46 -16.47
N LYS A 10 4.87 -5.93 -16.17
CA LYS A 10 4.18 -6.08 -14.89
C LYS A 10 2.90 -6.88 -15.10
N PRO A 11 2.49 -7.72 -14.13
CA PRO A 11 1.18 -8.36 -14.19
C PRO A 11 0.06 -7.30 -14.14
N PRO A 12 -1.17 -7.66 -14.53
CA PRO A 12 -2.32 -6.78 -14.38
C PRO A 12 -2.57 -6.39 -12.91
N VAL A 13 -2.99 -5.16 -12.70
CA VAL A 13 -3.33 -4.63 -11.37
C VAL A 13 -4.46 -5.48 -10.75
N PRO A 14 -4.27 -6.07 -9.56
CA PRO A 14 -5.22 -7.04 -8.99
C PRO A 14 -6.43 -6.38 -8.31
N TYR A 15 -6.43 -5.06 -8.14
CA TYR A 15 -7.45 -4.31 -7.41
C TYR A 15 -8.65 -4.01 -8.31
N VAL A 16 -9.66 -4.87 -8.27
CA VAL A 16 -10.89 -4.75 -9.08
C VAL A 16 -12.13 -4.61 -8.20
N GLU A 17 -13.16 -3.96 -8.73
CA GLU A 17 -14.45 -3.82 -8.04
C GLU A 17 -15.06 -5.18 -7.69
N GLY A 18 -15.65 -5.27 -6.52
CA GLY A 18 -16.22 -6.52 -6.02
C GLY A 18 -15.21 -7.48 -5.40
N TRP A 19 -13.90 -7.28 -5.58
CA TRP A 19 -12.87 -8.12 -4.97
C TRP A 19 -12.96 -8.07 -3.43
N VAL A 20 -12.81 -9.24 -2.82
CA VAL A 20 -12.84 -9.41 -1.36
C VAL A 20 -11.49 -9.92 -0.89
N PHE A 21 -10.93 -9.25 0.11
CA PHE A 21 -9.63 -9.60 0.68
C PHE A 21 -9.61 -9.43 2.19
N THR A 22 -8.70 -10.15 2.85
CA THR A 22 -8.51 -10.10 4.30
C THR A 22 -7.20 -9.40 4.63
N ALA A 23 -7.27 -8.38 5.48
CA ALA A 23 -6.10 -7.64 5.93
C ALA A 23 -5.85 -7.84 7.43
N HIS A 24 -4.58 -7.96 7.80
CA HIS A 24 -4.14 -8.13 9.18
C HIS A 24 -3.72 -6.79 9.77
N SER A 25 -4.22 -6.45 10.96
CA SER A 25 -3.82 -5.23 11.64
C SER A 25 -2.29 -5.18 11.77
N HIS A 26 -1.71 -4.01 11.58
CA HIS A 26 -0.28 -3.83 11.60
C HIS A 26 0.06 -2.53 12.30
N ILE A 27 1.02 -2.60 13.21
CA ILE A 27 1.61 -1.43 13.85
C ILE A 27 2.88 -1.10 13.06
N PRO A 28 2.92 0.04 12.36
CA PRO A 28 4.07 0.44 11.57
C PRO A 28 5.28 0.69 12.47
N PRO A 29 6.51 0.47 11.95
CA PRO A 29 7.71 0.97 12.63
C PRO A 29 7.69 2.51 12.68
N PRO A 30 8.58 3.13 13.47
CA PRO A 30 8.76 4.58 13.44
C PRO A 30 9.04 5.10 12.01
N PRO A 31 8.64 6.34 11.69
CA PRO A 31 8.95 6.96 10.39
C PRO A 31 10.41 6.81 10.01
N THR A 32 10.64 6.48 8.74
CA THR A 32 12.00 6.41 8.21
C THR A 32 12.68 7.77 8.29
N ARG A 33 14.01 7.80 8.41
CA ARG A 33 14.74 9.06 8.49
C ARG A 33 14.59 9.84 7.19
N VAL A 34 14.23 11.12 7.29
CA VAL A 34 14.15 12.02 6.14
C VAL A 34 15.57 12.46 5.76
N THR A 35 16.15 11.83 4.75
CA THR A 35 17.45 12.21 4.18
C THR A 35 17.28 12.71 2.75
N LYS A 36 18.23 13.56 2.32
CA LYS A 36 18.40 13.86 0.88
C LYS A 36 18.61 12.55 0.13
N ASP A 37 17.98 12.40 -1.02
CA ASP A 37 18.06 11.22 -1.90
C ASP A 37 17.55 9.90 -1.29
N TYR A 38 16.68 9.93 -0.26
CA TYR A 38 16.21 8.70 0.40
C TYR A 38 15.61 7.66 -0.57
N CYS A 39 14.70 8.08 -1.45
CA CYS A 39 14.12 7.17 -2.45
C CYS A 39 14.95 7.04 -3.72
N ARG A 40 16.15 7.62 -3.80
CA ARG A 40 16.93 7.59 -5.04
C ARG A 40 17.38 6.15 -5.29
N ASN A 41 17.15 5.66 -6.51
CA ASN A 41 17.62 4.35 -6.90
C ASN A 41 19.11 4.43 -7.29
N PHE A 42 19.99 4.03 -6.39
CA PHE A 42 21.44 4.04 -6.62
C PHE A 42 21.88 2.92 -7.56
N GLN A 43 23.19 2.86 -7.86
CA GLN A 43 23.75 1.93 -8.86
C GLN A 43 23.36 0.47 -8.62
N THR A 44 23.35 0.03 -7.36
CA THR A 44 22.98 -1.34 -6.96
C THR A 44 21.52 -1.65 -7.30
N GLY A 45 20.56 -0.80 -6.90
CA GLY A 45 19.14 -1.02 -7.21
C GLY A 45 18.82 -0.86 -8.70
N ARG A 46 19.54 -0.01 -9.43
CA ARG A 46 19.43 0.06 -10.90
C ARG A 46 20.01 -1.18 -11.59
N ALA A 47 21.07 -1.77 -11.05
CA ALA A 47 21.64 -3.02 -11.56
C ALA A 47 20.66 -4.18 -11.31
N GLU A 48 20.08 -4.26 -10.12
CA GLU A 48 19.04 -5.25 -9.81
C GLU A 48 17.83 -5.13 -10.73
N ARG A 49 17.33 -3.90 -10.95
CA ARG A 49 16.22 -3.63 -11.89
C ARG A 49 16.46 -4.19 -13.30
N ARG A 50 17.70 -4.16 -13.77
CA ARG A 50 18.07 -4.66 -15.11
C ARG A 50 18.16 -6.19 -15.17
N GLN A 51 18.31 -6.84 -14.03
CA GLN A 51 18.56 -8.28 -13.93
C GLN A 51 17.31 -9.07 -13.52
N LEU A 52 16.38 -8.44 -12.79
CA LEU A 52 15.21 -9.11 -12.22
C LEU A 52 13.91 -8.56 -12.77
N LEU A 53 12.90 -9.43 -12.88
CA LEU A 53 11.53 -9.02 -13.15
C LEU A 53 10.98 -8.19 -11.98
N SER A 54 10.03 -7.29 -12.24
CA SER A 54 9.45 -6.41 -11.21
C SER A 54 8.84 -7.19 -10.04
N VAL A 55 8.26 -8.34 -10.36
CA VAL A 55 7.71 -9.28 -9.39
C VAL A 55 8.79 -9.87 -8.47
N GLU A 56 9.90 -10.35 -9.03
CA GLU A 56 11.00 -10.94 -8.27
C GLU A 56 11.65 -9.90 -7.34
N GLN A 57 11.73 -8.64 -7.78
CA GLN A 57 12.18 -7.53 -6.94
C GLN A 57 11.23 -7.36 -5.73
N CYS A 58 9.91 -7.43 -5.92
CA CYS A 58 8.95 -7.34 -4.81
C CYS A 58 9.08 -8.47 -3.80
N LEU A 59 9.48 -9.66 -4.23
CA LEU A 59 9.70 -10.80 -3.34
C LEU A 59 11.01 -10.67 -2.55
N ARG A 60 12.04 -10.07 -3.16
CA ARG A 60 13.33 -9.80 -2.49
C ARG A 60 13.28 -8.63 -1.51
N HIS A 61 12.39 -7.66 -1.76
CA HIS A 61 12.24 -6.45 -0.94
C HIS A 61 10.87 -6.42 -0.25
N PRO A 62 10.67 -7.25 0.80
CA PRO A 62 9.44 -7.19 1.58
C PRO A 62 9.33 -5.82 2.29
N PRO A 63 8.11 -5.32 2.54
CA PRO A 63 7.91 -4.04 3.22
C PRO A 63 8.58 -4.00 4.60
N LEU A 64 8.96 -2.81 5.07
CA LEU A 64 9.62 -2.64 6.38
C LEU A 64 8.90 -3.40 7.50
N PRO A 65 9.65 -4.12 8.36
CA PRO A 65 9.05 -4.90 9.43
C PRO A 65 8.37 -3.98 10.45
N GLY A 66 7.25 -4.45 10.98
CA GLY A 66 6.54 -3.86 12.11
C GLY A 66 5.88 -4.98 12.91
N SER A 67 4.89 -4.63 13.72
CA SER A 67 4.20 -5.64 14.55
C SER A 67 2.85 -6.00 13.94
N ILE A 68 2.70 -7.24 13.50
CA ILE A 68 1.39 -7.77 13.09
C ILE A 68 0.52 -7.92 14.35
N GLY A 69 -0.60 -7.20 14.38
CA GLY A 69 -1.59 -7.31 15.43
C GLY A 69 -2.52 -8.51 15.24
N SER A 70 -3.26 -8.85 16.28
CA SER A 70 -4.16 -10.01 16.32
C SER A 70 -5.50 -9.79 15.59
N CYS A 71 -5.78 -8.58 15.11
CA CYS A 71 -7.05 -8.26 14.47
C CYS A 71 -6.97 -8.47 12.96
N THR A 72 -8.04 -9.00 12.36
CA THR A 72 -8.21 -9.07 10.90
C THR A 72 -9.49 -8.38 10.47
N VAL A 73 -9.48 -7.88 9.23
CA VAL A 73 -10.64 -7.25 8.59
C VAL A 73 -10.85 -7.84 7.19
N ASP A 74 -12.08 -8.27 6.92
CA ASP A 74 -12.52 -8.69 5.59
C ASP A 74 -13.12 -7.47 4.89
N LEU A 75 -12.55 -7.07 3.75
CA LEU A 75 -12.89 -5.86 3.00
C LEU A 75 -13.39 -6.22 1.60
N LYS A 76 -14.40 -5.50 1.10
CA LYS A 76 -14.86 -5.58 -0.29
C LYS A 76 -14.63 -4.26 -1.01
N ILE A 77 -13.96 -4.30 -2.16
CA ILE A 77 -13.80 -3.12 -3.04
C ILE A 77 -15.15 -2.74 -3.64
N LEU A 78 -15.50 -1.47 -3.52
CA LEU A 78 -16.75 -0.89 -4.03
C LEU A 78 -16.53 -0.08 -5.31
N ASN A 79 -15.58 0.86 -5.31
CA ASN A 79 -15.26 1.71 -6.46
C ASN A 79 -13.77 2.02 -6.46
N LEU A 80 -13.16 2.08 -7.65
CA LEU A 80 -11.75 2.47 -7.82
C LEU A 80 -11.64 4.00 -7.89
N LEU A 81 -10.84 4.62 -7.01
CA LEU A 81 -10.64 6.08 -7.02
C LEU A 81 -9.38 6.45 -7.81
N ARG A 82 -8.28 5.74 -7.54
CA ARG A 82 -7.01 5.90 -8.24
C ARG A 82 -6.25 4.58 -8.18
N VAL A 83 -6.38 3.78 -9.22
CA VAL A 83 -5.78 2.44 -9.31
C VAL A 83 -5.16 2.28 -10.69
N GLY A 84 -3.95 1.76 -10.76
CA GLY A 84 -3.22 1.63 -12.01
C GLY A 84 -1.71 1.53 -11.82
N ASP A 85 -1.03 1.13 -12.89
CA ASP A 85 0.42 1.28 -12.96
C ASP A 85 0.81 2.76 -12.97
N GLY A 86 1.93 3.09 -12.31
CA GLY A 86 2.35 4.47 -12.08
C GLY A 86 1.56 5.23 -11.01
N CYS A 87 0.70 4.56 -10.24
CA CYS A 87 0.04 5.16 -9.09
C CYS A 87 0.81 4.86 -7.79
N ASN A 88 1.31 5.91 -7.14
CA ASN A 88 2.12 5.79 -5.91
C ASN A 88 1.41 4.98 -4.81
N ALA A 89 0.13 5.27 -4.59
CA ALA A 89 -0.76 4.48 -3.76
C ALA A 89 -1.98 4.09 -4.60
N GLN A 90 -2.49 2.88 -4.37
CA GLN A 90 -3.68 2.35 -4.99
C GLN A 90 -4.86 2.68 -4.06
N VAL A 91 -5.72 3.58 -4.49
CA VAL A 91 -6.77 4.17 -3.67
C VAL A 91 -8.12 3.73 -4.19
N PHE A 92 -8.93 3.14 -3.32
CA PHE A 92 -10.27 2.70 -3.65
C PHE A 92 -11.17 2.69 -2.43
N THR A 93 -12.47 2.67 -2.69
CA THR A 93 -13.46 2.65 -1.62
C THR A 93 -13.81 1.22 -1.25
N VAL A 94 -13.97 0.96 0.05
CA VAL A 94 -14.23 -0.38 0.57
C VAL A 94 -15.42 -0.40 1.52
N LYS A 95 -16.05 -1.56 1.64
CA LYS A 95 -16.96 -1.90 2.74
C LYS A 95 -16.31 -2.93 3.65
N VAL A 96 -16.43 -2.71 4.96
CA VAL A 96 -16.06 -3.71 5.96
C VAL A 96 -17.13 -4.80 6.01
N LEU A 97 -16.75 -6.04 5.71
CA LEU A 97 -17.64 -7.20 5.77
C LEU A 97 -17.62 -7.83 7.16
N LYS A 98 -16.42 -8.00 7.73
CA LYS A 98 -16.22 -8.67 9.02
C LYS A 98 -14.95 -8.19 9.67
N THR A 99 -14.94 -8.15 11.00
CA THR A 99 -13.73 -7.95 11.81
C THR A 99 -13.60 -9.03 12.87
N ARG A 100 -12.36 -9.46 13.13
CA ARG A 100 -12.02 -10.50 14.11
C ARG A 100 -10.83 -10.01 14.95
N PRO A 101 -10.72 -10.35 16.25
CA PRO A 101 -11.66 -11.14 17.06
C PRO A 101 -12.88 -10.34 17.55
N ASN A 102 -12.83 -9.00 17.55
CA ASN A 102 -13.90 -8.17 18.10
C ASN A 102 -14.64 -7.38 16.99
N PRO A 103 -15.88 -7.76 16.63
CA PRO A 103 -16.65 -7.07 15.60
C PRO A 103 -17.03 -5.63 15.98
N ARG A 104 -16.93 -5.25 17.27
CA ARG A 104 -17.30 -3.91 17.75
C ARG A 104 -16.32 -2.81 17.32
N CYS A 105 -15.10 -3.14 16.88
CA CYS A 105 -14.13 -2.13 16.43
C CYS A 105 -14.54 -1.44 15.12
N PHE A 106 -15.39 -2.06 14.32
CA PHE A 106 -15.93 -1.49 13.08
C PHE A 106 -17.43 -1.74 13.04
N GLN A 107 -18.21 -0.93 13.76
CA GLN A 107 -19.69 -0.96 13.70
C GLN A 107 -20.28 -0.44 12.37
N SER A 108 -19.45 -0.30 11.34
CA SER A 108 -19.70 0.64 10.27
C SER A 108 -20.16 -0.08 9.00
N THR A 109 -21.45 0.05 8.69
CA THR A 109 -22.00 -0.06 7.33
C THR A 109 -21.44 1.03 6.39
N ARG A 110 -20.61 1.96 6.88
CA ARG A 110 -20.09 3.08 6.08
C ARG A 110 -19.00 2.63 5.13
N LYS A 111 -19.01 3.30 3.99
CA LYS A 111 -17.96 3.29 2.97
C LYS A 111 -16.70 3.92 3.54
N LEU A 112 -15.57 3.25 3.41
CA LEU A 112 -14.24 3.74 3.79
C LEU A 112 -13.36 3.89 2.56
N VAL A 113 -12.21 4.55 2.70
CA VAL A 113 -11.14 4.54 1.71
C VAL A 113 -10.03 3.61 2.20
N ALA A 114 -9.60 2.72 1.31
CA ALA A 114 -8.39 1.94 1.47
C ALA A 114 -7.31 2.53 0.56
N GLU A 115 -6.15 2.80 1.15
CA GLU A 115 -4.94 3.17 0.41
C GLU A 115 -3.93 2.04 0.56
N ILE A 116 -3.55 1.44 -0.56
CA ILE A 116 -2.57 0.35 -0.62
C ILE A 116 -1.26 0.88 -1.19
N TYR A 117 -0.17 0.62 -0.49
CA TYR A 117 1.18 0.96 -0.92
C TYR A 117 1.82 -0.28 -1.56
N ASP A 118 1.56 -0.48 -2.85
CA ASP A 118 2.09 -1.59 -3.64
C ASP A 118 3.28 -1.11 -4.50
N PRO A 119 4.52 -1.51 -4.19
CA PRO A 119 5.71 -1.04 -4.91
C PRO A 119 5.73 -1.51 -6.37
N LEU A 120 5.01 -2.59 -6.71
CA LEU A 120 4.96 -3.12 -8.07
C LEU A 120 4.36 -2.11 -9.07
N TYR A 121 3.35 -1.36 -8.63
CA TYR A 121 2.62 -0.39 -9.46
C TYR A 121 3.00 1.06 -9.18
N PHE A 122 4.08 1.27 -8.42
CA PHE A 122 4.61 2.60 -8.12
C PHE A 122 5.27 3.22 -9.35
N ASN A 123 5.16 4.54 -9.52
CA ASN A 123 5.88 5.27 -10.56
C ASN A 123 7.35 5.44 -10.15
N ASP A 124 8.23 4.62 -10.71
CA ASP A 124 9.65 4.65 -10.42
C ASP A 124 10.47 5.63 -11.26
N GLU A 125 9.82 6.49 -12.06
CA GLU A 125 10.47 7.46 -12.94
C GLU A 125 11.58 6.81 -13.79
N GLU A 126 11.21 5.77 -14.53
CA GLU A 126 12.12 4.97 -15.37
C GLU A 126 13.26 4.33 -14.56
N GLY A 127 13.00 3.97 -13.31
CA GLY A 127 13.95 3.40 -12.38
C GLY A 127 14.90 4.41 -11.72
N PHE A 128 14.64 5.72 -11.83
CA PHE A 128 15.35 6.74 -11.05
C PHE A 128 14.98 6.69 -9.56
N ILE A 129 13.73 6.35 -9.27
CA ILE A 129 13.19 6.19 -7.92
C ILE A 129 13.18 4.71 -7.53
N ASN A 130 13.55 4.42 -6.28
CA ASN A 130 13.41 3.11 -5.68
C ASN A 130 11.99 3.01 -5.09
N PRO A 131 11.09 2.21 -5.70
CA PRO A 131 9.70 2.15 -5.28
C PRO A 131 9.56 1.57 -3.87
N PHE A 132 10.39 0.59 -3.48
CA PHE A 132 10.35 -0.08 -2.18
C PHE A 132 10.61 0.89 -1.02
N LEU A 133 11.66 1.70 -1.15
CA LEU A 133 11.98 2.73 -0.16
C LEU A 133 10.87 3.79 -0.08
N CYS A 134 10.30 4.16 -1.23
CA CYS A 134 9.29 5.22 -1.27
C CYS A 134 7.95 4.78 -0.70
N VAL A 135 7.48 3.57 -0.99
CA VAL A 135 6.25 3.05 -0.36
C VAL A 135 6.39 2.91 1.15
N ASP A 136 7.56 2.46 1.63
CA ASP A 136 7.85 2.36 3.07
C ASP A 136 7.85 3.73 3.75
N LYS A 137 8.45 4.72 3.09
CA LYS A 137 8.41 6.12 3.56
C LYS A 137 6.98 6.64 3.61
N HIS A 138 6.22 6.52 2.53
CA HIS A 138 4.85 7.03 2.45
C HIS A 138 3.97 6.41 3.55
N TYR A 139 3.98 5.08 3.65
CA TYR A 139 3.20 4.36 4.66
C TYR A 139 3.57 4.76 6.10
N THR A 140 4.85 4.74 6.45
CA THR A 140 5.29 5.03 7.83
C THR A 140 5.07 6.49 8.23
N HIS A 141 5.26 7.43 7.30
CA HIS A 141 5.06 8.86 7.57
C HIS A 141 3.57 9.20 7.67
N GLU A 142 2.74 8.66 6.79
CA GLU A 142 1.31 8.95 6.78
C GLU A 142 0.62 8.40 8.02
N THR A 143 0.91 7.13 8.38
CA THR A 143 0.41 6.54 9.62
C THR A 143 0.84 7.34 10.86
N HIS A 144 2.08 7.80 10.90
CA HIS A 144 2.56 8.66 11.99
C HIS A 144 1.89 10.03 12.00
N ALA A 145 1.68 10.65 10.83
CA ALA A 145 1.00 11.93 10.70
C ALA A 145 -0.42 11.86 11.26
N TYR A 146 -1.17 10.80 10.96
CA TYR A 146 -2.49 10.59 11.57
C TYR A 146 -2.43 10.45 13.09
N GLY A 147 -1.39 9.81 13.64
CA GLY A 147 -1.17 9.76 15.09
C GLY A 147 -0.94 11.15 15.70
N VAL A 148 -0.10 11.97 15.07
CA VAL A 148 0.16 13.36 15.49
C VAL A 148 -1.09 14.23 15.40
N LEU A 149 -1.89 14.05 14.33
CA LEU A 149 -3.10 14.81 14.05
C LEU A 149 -4.36 14.21 14.69
N SER A 150 -4.22 13.32 15.68
CA SER A 150 -5.33 12.57 16.29
C SER A 150 -6.48 13.46 16.80
N LYS A 151 -6.18 14.67 17.29
CA LYS A 151 -7.19 15.64 17.77
C LYS A 151 -8.01 16.29 16.65
N LEU A 152 -7.53 16.27 15.42
CA LEU A 152 -8.16 16.91 14.26
C LEU A 152 -8.98 15.92 13.42
N GLN A 153 -8.91 14.63 13.75
CA GLN A 153 -9.54 13.55 13.00
C GLN A 153 -11.07 13.59 13.10
N GLY A 154 -11.72 13.57 11.94
CA GLY A 154 -13.18 13.64 11.81
C GLY A 154 -13.75 15.05 11.74
N GLU A 155 -12.88 16.06 11.78
CA GLU A 155 -13.24 17.47 11.60
C GLU A 155 -12.43 18.08 10.45
N GLN A 156 -11.11 18.22 10.64
CA GLN A 156 -10.21 18.87 9.67
C GLN A 156 -9.42 17.87 8.84
N VAL A 157 -9.20 16.67 9.36
CA VAL A 157 -8.58 15.56 8.63
C VAL A 157 -9.46 14.32 8.69
N PRO A 158 -9.44 13.44 7.68
CA PRO A 158 -10.19 12.18 7.73
C PRO A 158 -9.88 11.38 9.00
N ARG A 159 -10.87 10.65 9.56
CA ARG A 159 -10.53 9.71 10.64
C ARG A 159 -9.67 8.60 10.08
N PHE A 160 -8.56 8.36 10.75
CA PHE A 160 -7.72 7.20 10.52
C PHE A 160 -8.20 6.07 11.42
N TYR A 161 -8.61 4.98 10.80
CA TYR A 161 -9.09 3.83 11.55
C TYR A 161 -7.91 3.04 12.07
N ARG A 162 -7.17 2.40 11.16
CA ARG A 162 -6.02 1.56 11.46
C ARG A 162 -5.18 1.34 10.21
N SER A 163 -3.96 0.90 10.45
CA SER A 163 -3.05 0.35 9.46
C SER A 163 -3.10 -1.18 9.44
N TYR A 164 -2.90 -1.75 8.26
CA TYR A 164 -2.96 -3.19 8.03
C TYR A 164 -1.87 -3.66 7.06
N SER A 165 -1.71 -4.96 6.99
CA SER A 165 -0.89 -5.69 6.03
C SER A 165 -1.78 -6.66 5.27
N LEU A 166 -1.70 -6.59 3.96
CA LEU A 166 -2.33 -7.54 3.08
C LEU A 166 -1.29 -8.59 2.71
N LEU A 167 -1.49 -9.80 3.24
CA LEU A 167 -0.50 -10.86 3.20
C LEU A 167 -0.71 -11.84 2.05
N ASN A 168 -1.72 -11.65 1.20
CA ASN A 168 -2.20 -12.68 0.26
C ASN A 168 -2.39 -12.18 -1.18
N ILE A 169 -1.57 -11.23 -1.66
CA ILE A 169 -1.65 -10.84 -3.07
C ILE A 169 -0.90 -11.86 -3.93
N PRO A 170 -1.60 -12.60 -4.81
CA PRO A 170 -0.98 -13.63 -5.61
C PRO A 170 0.00 -13.01 -6.61
N VAL A 171 1.05 -13.78 -6.83
CA VAL A 171 2.07 -13.58 -7.85
C VAL A 171 2.06 -14.82 -8.75
N GLU A 172 2.51 -14.68 -10.01
CA GLU A 172 2.73 -15.84 -10.88
C GLU A 172 3.60 -16.88 -10.13
N GLN A 173 3.26 -18.19 -10.26
CA GLN A 173 3.93 -19.32 -9.59
C GLN A 173 3.59 -19.60 -8.11
N SER A 174 2.45 -19.13 -7.60
CA SER A 174 1.95 -19.39 -6.23
C SER A 174 2.70 -18.70 -5.09
N GLU A 175 3.62 -17.80 -5.42
CA GLU A 175 4.22 -16.92 -4.42
C GLU A 175 3.25 -15.79 -4.05
N ILE A 176 3.48 -15.21 -2.89
CA ILE A 176 2.59 -14.22 -2.31
C ILE A 176 3.41 -13.02 -1.91
N ARG A 177 3.02 -11.84 -2.39
CA ARG A 177 3.64 -10.58 -1.94
C ARG A 177 2.80 -9.93 -0.85
N THR A 178 3.50 -9.32 0.11
CA THR A 178 2.89 -8.53 1.17
C THR A 178 2.92 -7.06 0.79
N VAL A 179 1.80 -6.37 1.02
CA VAL A 179 1.72 -4.91 0.88
C VAL A 179 1.12 -4.28 2.13
N ARG A 180 1.41 -3.00 2.35
CA ARG A 180 0.86 -2.23 3.46
C ARG A 180 -0.38 -1.47 3.00
N LEU A 181 -1.32 -1.26 3.93
CA LEU A 181 -2.49 -0.44 3.66
C LEU A 181 -2.95 0.33 4.89
N ILE A 182 -3.68 1.41 4.66
CA ILE A 182 -4.39 2.16 5.70
C ILE A 182 -5.87 2.26 5.36
N LEU A 183 -6.70 2.36 6.40
CA LEU A 183 -8.12 2.64 6.28
C LEU A 183 -8.44 4.01 6.86
N VAL A 184 -9.09 4.85 6.06
CA VAL A 184 -9.49 6.21 6.43
C VAL A 184 -10.94 6.49 6.04
N ASP A 185 -11.51 7.55 6.59
CA ASP A 185 -12.85 8.03 6.22
C ASP A 185 -12.95 8.30 4.71
N TYR A 186 -14.08 7.91 4.13
CA TYR A 186 -14.47 8.40 2.81
C TYR A 186 -15.07 9.80 2.94
N ILE A 187 -14.43 10.78 2.30
CA ILE A 187 -14.94 12.14 2.18
C ILE A 187 -15.61 12.28 0.81
N PRO A 188 -16.94 12.51 0.74
CA PRO A 188 -17.60 12.83 -0.52
C PRO A 188 -17.03 14.12 -1.11
N GLY A 189 -16.64 14.06 -2.38
CA GLY A 189 -16.32 15.25 -3.15
C GLY A 189 -17.58 16.08 -3.46
N ILE A 190 -17.35 17.31 -3.93
CA ILE A 190 -18.40 18.20 -4.48
C ILE A 190 -18.59 17.89 -5.96
#